data_AF-A0A927N5E1-F1
#
_entry.id   AF-A0A927N5E1-F1
#
_cell.length_a   1.000
_cell.length_b   1.000
_cell.length_c   1.000
_cell.angle_alpha   90.00
_cell.angle_beta   90.00
_cell.angle_gamma   90.00
#
_symmetry.space_group_name_H-M   'P 1'
#
loop_
_entity.id
_entity.type
_entity.pdbx_description
1 polymer ?
#
loop_
_entity_poly.entity_id
_entity_poly.type
_entity_poly.pdbx_seq_one_letter_code
_entity_poly.pdbx_strand_id
1 'polypeptide(L)'
;MNSADVGARRRLIVMQRLRERRRRLGLTQKQVVSRLGRLGVLTTNKALSSLEHGAGLDVAKLPELAHALECTVTYLLGMTSDPRSWAPDSPASAQQQAARDPAAATRPRVAVGSREGWARRPDLAHRPANTPAGLVNSLPPTRNQPPHA
;
A
#
# COMPACT_ATOMS: atom_id res chain seq x y z
N MET A 1 -22.96 1.71 14.47
CA MET A 1 -21.99 1.64 13.35
C MET A 1 -22.68 1.08 12.12
N ASN A 2 -22.39 1.60 10.92
CA ASN A 2 -22.88 1.02 9.69
C ASN A 2 -22.03 -0.23 9.32
N SER A 3 -22.64 -1.28 8.79
CA SER A 3 -21.92 -2.53 8.44
C SER A 3 -20.85 -2.29 7.36
N ALA A 4 -21.13 -1.37 6.43
CA ALA A 4 -20.20 -0.94 5.39
C ALA A 4 -18.88 -0.38 5.95
N ASP A 5 -18.93 0.41 7.03
CA ASP A 5 -17.74 1.01 7.67
C ASP A 5 -16.85 -0.07 8.29
N VAL A 6 -17.46 -1.08 8.92
CA VAL A 6 -16.75 -2.22 9.52
C VAL A 6 -16.03 -3.02 8.44
N GLY A 7 -16.71 -3.27 7.31
CA GLY A 7 -16.10 -3.93 6.14
C GLY A 7 -14.95 -3.12 5.54
N ALA A 8 -15.11 -1.80 5.39
CA ALA A 8 -14.06 -0.91 4.90
C ALA A 8 -12.83 -0.90 5.83
N ARG A 9 -13.04 -0.76 7.14
CA ARG A 9 -11.96 -0.80 8.14
C ARG A 9 -11.20 -2.12 8.12
N ARG A 10 -11.88 -3.27 8.00
CA ARG A 10 -11.21 -4.57 7.86
C ARG A 10 -10.37 -4.68 6.58
N ARG A 11 -10.87 -4.18 5.44
CA ARG A 11 -10.09 -4.13 4.18
C ARG A 11 -8.80 -3.34 4.33
N LEU A 12 -8.86 -2.16 4.96
CA LEU A 12 -7.69 -1.31 5.24
C LEU A 12 -6.64 -2.01 6.11
N ILE A 13 -7.07 -2.71 7.16
CA ILE A 13 -6.18 -3.50 8.03
C ILE A 13 -5.48 -4.61 7.23
N VAL A 14 -6.23 -5.38 6.43
CA VAL A 14 -5.67 -6.48 5.63
C VAL A 14 -4.62 -5.99 4.62
N MET A 15 -4.93 -4.95 3.84
CA MET A 15 -3.96 -4.43 2.85
C MET A 15 -2.67 -3.91 3.53
N GLN A 16 -2.80 -3.28 4.70
CA GLN A 16 -1.65 -2.81 5.47
C GLN A 16 -0.81 -3.99 5.98
N ARG A 17 -1.42 -4.95 6.69
CA ARG A 17 -0.73 -6.12 7.27
C ARG A 17 -0.05 -6.99 6.21
N LEU A 18 -0.68 -7.14 5.05
CA LEU A 18 -0.13 -7.85 3.90
C LEU A 18 1.13 -7.16 3.36
N ARG A 19 1.06 -5.84 3.14
CA ARG A 19 2.18 -5.03 2.63
C ARG A 19 3.34 -4.98 3.63
N GLU A 20 3.04 -4.85 4.92
CA GLU A 20 4.00 -4.93 6.02
C GLU A 20 4.69 -6.29 6.08
N ARG A 21 3.93 -7.39 6.06
CA ARG A 21 4.49 -8.75 6.15
C ARG A 21 5.35 -9.09 4.95
N ARG A 22 4.91 -8.75 3.73
CA ARG A 22 5.70 -8.93 2.52
C ARG A 22 7.06 -8.21 2.61
N ARG A 23 7.06 -6.96 3.08
CA ARG A 23 8.30 -6.16 3.29
C ARG A 23 9.19 -6.77 4.37
N ARG A 24 8.62 -7.21 5.51
CA ARG A 24 9.36 -7.88 6.60
C ARG A 24 10.03 -9.19 6.16
N LEU A 25 9.50 -9.86 5.13
CA LEU A 25 10.11 -11.06 4.51
C LEU A 25 11.06 -10.74 3.34
N GLY A 26 11.30 -9.47 3.00
CA GLY A 26 12.13 -9.07 1.85
C GLY A 26 11.55 -9.45 0.48
N LEU A 27 10.26 -9.79 0.39
CA LEU A 27 9.66 -10.33 -0.83
C LEU A 27 9.21 -9.24 -1.80
N THR A 28 9.51 -9.42 -3.08
CA THR A 28 8.88 -8.69 -4.18
C THR A 28 7.44 -9.17 -4.40
N GLN A 29 6.61 -8.35 -5.07
CA GLN A 29 5.27 -8.77 -5.51
C GLN A 29 5.34 -10.02 -6.40
N LYS A 30 6.32 -10.09 -7.32
CA LYS A 30 6.54 -11.25 -8.21
C LYS A 30 6.78 -12.55 -7.42
N GLN A 31 7.59 -12.50 -6.37
CA GLN A 31 7.85 -13.68 -5.52
C GLN A 31 6.59 -14.13 -4.76
N VAL A 32 5.74 -13.21 -4.29
CA VAL A 32 4.45 -13.57 -3.66
C VAL A 32 3.50 -14.19 -4.68
N VAL A 33 3.42 -13.64 -5.91
CA VAL A 33 2.65 -14.26 -7.02
C VAL A 33 3.15 -15.66 -7.33
N SER A 34 4.47 -15.88 -7.41
CA SER A 34 5.05 -17.22 -7.61
C SER A 34 4.77 -18.16 -6.44
N ARG A 35 4.76 -17.67 -5.19
CA ARG A 35 4.38 -18.48 -4.02
C ARG A 35 2.91 -18.91 -4.08
N LEU A 36 2.00 -17.99 -4.41
CA LEU A 36 0.57 -18.26 -4.59
C LEU A 36 0.31 -19.25 -5.73
N GLY A 37 1.03 -19.14 -6.85
CA GLY A 37 0.95 -20.10 -7.95
C GLY A 37 1.31 -21.54 -7.55
N ARG A 38 2.29 -21.72 -6.63
CA ARG A 38 2.62 -23.05 -6.07
C ARG A 38 1.53 -23.61 -5.12
N LEU A 39 0.59 -22.77 -4.68
CA LEU A 39 -0.61 -23.18 -3.92
C LEU A 39 -1.84 -23.35 -4.83
N GLY A 40 -1.68 -23.31 -6.16
CA GLY A 40 -2.77 -23.36 -7.13
C GLY A 40 -3.51 -22.03 -7.33
N VAL A 41 -3.13 -20.96 -6.63
CA VAL A 41 -3.79 -19.65 -6.75
C VAL A 41 -3.19 -18.87 -7.92
N LEU A 42 -3.87 -18.91 -9.05
CA LEU A 42 -3.57 -18.07 -10.20
C LEU A 42 -3.86 -16.59 -9.89
N THR A 43 -2.81 -15.78 -9.89
CA THR A 43 -2.89 -14.33 -9.68
C THR A 43 -1.81 -13.61 -10.49
N THR A 44 -1.89 -12.28 -10.58
CA THR A 44 -0.94 -11.45 -11.33
C THR A 44 -0.31 -10.40 -10.44
N ASN A 45 0.83 -9.84 -10.86
CA ASN A 45 1.44 -8.69 -10.16
C ASN A 45 0.47 -7.50 -10.07
N LYS A 46 -0.35 -7.27 -11.12
CA LYS A 46 -1.39 -6.24 -11.12
C LYS A 46 -2.46 -6.52 -10.07
N ALA A 47 -2.98 -7.76 -10.01
CA ALA A 47 -4.00 -8.15 -9.04
C ALA A 47 -3.48 -8.08 -7.60
N LEU A 48 -2.26 -8.58 -7.33
CA LEU A 48 -1.61 -8.45 -6.03
C LEU A 48 -1.41 -6.97 -5.66
N SER A 49 -0.92 -6.14 -6.59
CA SER A 49 -0.73 -4.71 -6.35
C SER A 49 -2.05 -4.00 -6.05
N SER A 50 -3.12 -4.26 -6.79
CA SER A 50 -4.47 -3.75 -6.47
C SER A 50 -4.89 -4.11 -5.04
N LEU A 51 -4.65 -5.36 -4.64
CA LEU A 51 -4.98 -5.89 -3.32
C LEU A 51 -4.11 -5.26 -2.21
N GLU A 52 -2.84 -4.95 -2.46
CA GLU A 52 -1.98 -4.15 -1.55
C GLU A 52 -2.46 -2.69 -1.39
N HIS A 53 -3.32 -2.21 -2.28
CA HIS A 53 -3.91 -0.85 -2.25
C HIS A 53 -5.42 -0.87 -1.97
N GLY A 54 -5.97 -2.01 -1.52
CA GLY A 54 -7.35 -2.13 -1.04
C GLY A 54 -8.41 -2.44 -2.10
N ALA A 55 -8.04 -2.59 -3.36
CA ALA A 55 -8.94 -2.94 -4.46
C ALA A 55 -8.95 -4.46 -4.70
N GLY A 56 -10.14 -5.07 -4.73
CA GLY A 56 -10.29 -6.49 -5.05
C GLY A 56 -9.80 -7.46 -3.97
N LEU A 57 -9.91 -7.10 -2.68
CA LEU A 57 -9.69 -8.07 -1.61
C LEU A 57 -10.76 -9.17 -1.65
N ASP A 58 -10.32 -10.38 -1.98
CA ASP A 58 -11.11 -11.60 -1.97
C ASP A 58 -10.87 -12.35 -0.65
N VAL A 59 -11.93 -12.52 0.14
CA VAL A 59 -11.88 -13.22 1.43
C VAL A 59 -11.51 -14.69 1.25
N ALA A 60 -11.91 -15.31 0.13
CA ALA A 60 -11.60 -16.71 -0.17
C ALA A 60 -10.10 -16.96 -0.35
N LYS A 61 -9.31 -15.92 -0.68
CA LYS A 61 -7.85 -16.00 -0.91
C LYS A 61 -7.01 -15.65 0.32
N LEU A 62 -7.64 -15.31 1.45
CA LEU A 62 -6.93 -14.99 2.68
C LEU A 62 -6.10 -16.17 3.24
N PRO A 63 -6.55 -17.43 3.21
CA PRO A 63 -5.75 -18.57 3.68
C PRO A 63 -4.44 -18.74 2.88
N GLU A 64 -4.49 -18.64 1.56
CA GLU A 64 -3.33 -18.83 0.68
C GLU A 64 -2.41 -17.61 0.70
N LEU A 65 -2.97 -16.40 0.87
CA LEU A 65 -2.18 -15.19 1.14
C LEU A 65 -1.43 -15.30 2.48
N ALA A 66 -2.08 -15.78 3.53
CA ALA A 66 -1.46 -16.00 4.84
C ALA A 66 -0.33 -17.04 4.73
N HIS A 67 -0.58 -18.18 4.06
CA HIS A 67 0.42 -19.21 3.82
C HIS A 67 1.61 -18.68 2.98
N ALA A 68 1.35 -17.98 1.87
CA ALA A 68 2.40 -17.42 1.01
C ALA A 68 3.26 -16.35 1.73
N LEU A 69 2.73 -15.73 2.78
CA LEU A 69 3.38 -14.71 3.60
C LEU A 69 3.83 -15.21 4.98
N GLU A 70 3.85 -16.54 5.16
CA GLU A 70 4.32 -17.21 6.38
C GLU A 70 3.68 -16.61 7.65
N CYS A 71 2.37 -16.36 7.62
CA CYS A 71 1.61 -15.81 8.73
C CYS A 71 0.20 -16.43 8.85
N THR A 72 -0.56 -16.02 9.87
CA THR A 72 -1.93 -16.46 10.11
C THR A 72 -2.98 -15.51 9.50
N VAL A 73 -4.18 -16.03 9.23
CA VAL A 73 -5.32 -15.22 8.77
C VAL A 73 -5.75 -14.23 9.85
N THR A 74 -5.67 -14.60 11.12
CA THR A 74 -5.95 -13.72 12.28
C THR A 74 -5.00 -12.53 12.35
N TYR A 75 -3.72 -12.70 12.02
CA TYR A 75 -2.78 -11.60 11.87
C TYR A 75 -3.17 -10.66 10.71
N LEU A 76 -3.52 -11.20 9.53
CA LEU A 76 -3.95 -10.37 8.39
C LEU A 76 -5.24 -9.60 8.69
N LEU A 77 -6.19 -10.21 9.42
CA LEU A 77 -7.41 -9.55 9.91
C LEU A 77 -7.15 -8.52 11.03
N GLY A 78 -5.92 -8.38 11.50
CA GLY A 78 -5.53 -7.50 12.61
C GLY A 78 -6.14 -7.91 13.95
N MET A 79 -6.47 -9.18 14.12
CA MET A 79 -6.92 -9.76 15.39
C MET A 79 -5.75 -10.05 16.32
N THR A 80 -4.54 -10.22 15.77
CA THR A 80 -3.30 -10.31 16.54
C THR A 80 -2.15 -9.57 15.86
N SER A 81 -1.18 -9.16 16.67
CA SER A 81 0.07 -8.52 16.25
C SER A 81 1.18 -9.52 15.95
N ASP A 82 1.09 -10.76 16.43
CA ASP A 82 2.05 -11.83 16.13
C ASP A 82 1.65 -12.55 14.82
N PRO A 83 2.50 -12.55 13.77
CA PRO A 83 2.21 -13.26 12.54
C PRO A 83 2.07 -14.77 12.69
N ARG A 84 2.53 -15.38 13.79
CA ARG A 84 2.43 -16.83 14.04
C ARG A 84 1.29 -17.23 14.98
N SER A 85 0.63 -16.26 15.63
CA SER A 85 -0.47 -16.55 16.56
C SER A 85 -1.79 -16.77 15.82
N TRP A 86 -2.52 -17.82 16.22
CA TRP A 86 -3.92 -18.05 15.86
C TRP A 86 -4.90 -17.45 16.88
N ALA A 87 -4.45 -17.17 18.10
CA ALA A 87 -5.28 -16.53 19.11
C ALA A 87 -5.37 -15.01 18.83
N PRO A 88 -6.57 -14.40 18.96
CA PRO A 88 -6.68 -12.94 18.96
C PRO A 88 -5.97 -12.36 20.20
N ASP A 89 -5.35 -11.19 20.04
CA ASP A 89 -4.78 -10.47 21.18
C ASP A 89 -5.92 -10.08 22.13
N SER A 90 -5.83 -10.52 23.40
CA SER A 90 -6.73 -10.01 24.44
C SER A 90 -6.52 -8.50 24.62
N PRO A 91 -7.54 -7.73 25.05
CA PRO A 91 -7.42 -6.28 25.15
C PRO A 91 -6.26 -5.82 26.05
N ALA A 92 -5.97 -6.57 27.12
CA ALA A 92 -4.80 -6.35 27.98
C ALA A 92 -3.45 -6.59 27.24
N SER A 93 -3.38 -7.62 26.39
CA SER A 93 -2.17 -7.99 25.63
C SER A 93 -1.86 -6.98 24.53
N ALA A 94 -2.89 -6.52 23.80
CA ALA A 94 -2.75 -5.55 22.71
C ALA A 94 -2.07 -4.24 23.16
N GLN A 95 -2.40 -3.81 24.38
CA GLN A 95 -1.84 -2.59 24.99
C GLN A 95 -0.36 -2.76 25.40
N GLN A 96 0.06 -3.98 25.79
CA GLN A 96 1.47 -4.32 26.01
C GLN A 96 2.26 -4.52 24.71
N GLN A 97 1.65 -5.08 23.66
CA GLN A 97 2.31 -5.25 22.35
C GLN A 97 2.55 -3.91 21.67
N ALA A 98 1.62 -2.95 21.76
CA ALA A 98 1.81 -1.59 21.26
C ALA A 98 3.00 -0.85 21.92
N ALA A 99 3.28 -1.15 23.20
CA ALA A 99 4.43 -0.61 23.92
C ALA A 99 5.78 -1.29 23.55
N ARG A 100 5.75 -2.45 22.89
CA ARG A 100 6.93 -3.22 22.47
C ARG A 100 7.42 -2.91 21.05
N ASP A 101 6.71 -2.08 20.29
CA ASP A 101 7.11 -1.62 18.95
C ASP A 101 7.63 -0.16 19.04
N PRO A 102 8.89 0.08 19.50
CA PRO A 102 9.41 1.44 19.75
C PRO A 102 9.53 2.30 18.47
N ALA A 103 9.43 1.68 17.29
CA ALA A 103 9.48 2.36 15.99
C ALA A 103 8.32 3.34 15.75
N ALA A 104 7.23 3.28 16.51
CA ALA A 104 6.08 4.18 16.36
C ALA A 104 6.12 5.41 17.30
N ALA A 105 6.95 5.41 18.35
CA ALA A 105 6.91 6.41 19.41
C ALA A 105 7.65 7.72 19.07
N THR A 106 8.58 7.70 18.10
CA THR A 106 9.44 8.84 17.78
C THR A 106 8.77 9.86 16.86
N ARG A 107 7.70 10.50 17.34
CA ARG A 107 7.27 11.81 16.82
C ARG A 107 7.56 12.87 17.88
N PRO A 108 8.55 13.76 17.68
CA PRO A 108 8.77 14.87 18.60
C PRO A 108 7.53 15.75 18.60
N ARG A 109 6.87 15.81 19.76
CA ARG A 109 5.74 16.70 20.01
C ARG A 109 6.28 18.13 20.07
N VAL A 110 6.31 18.79 18.91
CA VAL A 110 6.76 20.19 18.81
C VAL A 110 5.89 21.04 19.74
N ALA A 111 6.51 21.58 20.78
CA ALA A 111 5.84 22.44 21.73
C ALA A 111 5.44 23.73 21.03
N VAL A 112 4.14 24.06 21.03
CA VAL A 112 3.68 25.36 20.50
C VAL A 112 3.99 26.41 21.57
N GLY A 113 5.13 27.09 21.39
CA GLY A 113 5.56 28.22 22.22
C GLY A 113 5.19 29.52 21.53
N SER A 114 4.41 30.38 22.20
CA SER A 114 4.12 31.73 21.73
C SER A 114 5.38 32.59 21.71
N ARG A 115 5.60 33.36 20.63
CA ARG A 115 5.66 34.84 20.69
C ARG A 115 5.83 35.51 19.31
N GLU A 116 4.94 36.49 19.11
CA GLU A 116 5.12 37.82 18.51
C GLU A 116 6.51 38.21 17.94
N GLY A 117 6.51 38.90 16.79
CA GLY A 117 7.65 39.75 16.39
C GLY A 117 7.77 40.10 14.90
N TRP A 118 7.41 41.35 14.55
CA TRP A 118 7.98 42.15 13.43
C TRP A 118 7.77 41.62 11.99
N ALA A 119 6.81 42.13 11.20
CA ALA A 119 6.78 43.47 10.58
C ALA A 119 7.92 43.77 9.57
N ARG A 120 7.68 43.49 8.28
CA ARG A 120 7.74 44.46 7.15
C ARG A 120 7.37 43.81 5.80
N ARG A 121 6.49 44.48 5.05
CA ARG A 121 6.30 44.36 3.58
C ARG A 121 7.43 45.18 2.88
N PRO A 122 7.68 45.13 1.55
CA PRO A 122 6.70 44.83 0.50
C PRO A 122 7.17 44.07 -0.77
N ASP A 123 6.18 43.89 -1.64
CA ASP A 123 6.18 43.76 -3.10
C ASP A 123 7.50 43.67 -3.89
N LEU A 124 7.54 42.69 -4.80
CA LEU A 124 8.19 42.81 -6.11
C LEU A 124 7.56 41.81 -7.09
N ALA A 125 6.52 42.26 -7.79
CA ALA A 125 5.98 41.54 -8.94
C ALA A 125 7.02 41.44 -10.07
N HIS A 126 7.14 40.28 -10.73
CA HIS A 126 7.60 40.19 -12.13
C HIS A 126 7.09 38.91 -12.83
N ARG A 127 6.29 39.11 -13.88
CA ARG A 127 5.93 38.13 -14.93
C ARG A 127 6.32 38.80 -16.25
N PRO A 128 7.15 38.16 -17.10
CA PRO A 128 6.66 37.59 -18.37
C PRO A 128 7.17 36.13 -18.55
N ALA A 129 6.39 35.18 -19.07
CA ALA A 129 6.02 35.01 -20.48
C ALA A 129 7.22 34.88 -21.44
N ASN A 130 7.51 33.65 -21.88
CA ASN A 130 8.09 33.43 -23.21
C ASN A 130 7.65 32.07 -23.79
N THR A 131 7.15 32.12 -25.03
CA THR A 131 6.85 30.96 -25.87
C THR A 131 7.33 31.31 -27.28
N PRO A 132 8.17 30.48 -27.89
CA PRO A 132 7.99 30.09 -29.29
C PRO A 132 7.97 28.55 -29.39
N ALA A 133 7.03 27.90 -30.08
CA ALA A 133 6.65 28.00 -31.50
C ALA A 133 7.67 27.31 -32.44
N GLY A 134 7.19 26.25 -33.10
CA GLY A 134 7.94 25.23 -33.85
C GLY A 134 7.25 23.87 -33.65
N LEU A 135 6.30 23.38 -34.46
CA LEU A 135 6.33 23.15 -35.92
C LEU A 135 7.63 22.39 -36.31
N VAL A 136 7.60 21.23 -36.99
CA VAL A 136 6.59 20.68 -37.91
C VAL A 136 6.85 19.20 -38.28
N ASN A 137 5.80 18.38 -38.45
CA ASN A 137 5.72 17.07 -39.16
C ASN A 137 6.67 15.90 -38.70
N SER A 138 6.43 14.61 -38.98
CA SER A 138 5.56 13.94 -39.98
C SER A 138 4.89 12.65 -39.44
N LEU A 139 3.75 12.27 -40.05
CA LEU A 139 3.07 10.97 -39.89
C LEU A 139 3.67 9.85 -40.82
N PRO A 140 3.28 8.57 -40.67
CA PRO A 140 3.96 7.40 -41.27
C PRO A 140 3.40 6.98 -42.65
N PRO A 141 4.08 6.06 -43.37
CA PRO A 141 3.54 4.70 -43.63
C PRO A 141 4.66 3.62 -43.63
N THR A 142 4.54 2.33 -44.00
CA THR A 142 3.47 1.39 -44.45
C THR A 142 3.42 0.17 -43.49
N ARG A 143 2.38 -0.67 -43.36
CA ARG A 143 1.75 -1.69 -44.25
C ARG A 143 2.73 -2.67 -44.93
N ASN A 144 2.73 -3.93 -44.48
CA ASN A 144 3.25 -5.07 -45.24
C ASN A 144 2.36 -6.31 -45.01
N GLN A 145 1.82 -6.88 -46.08
CA GLN A 145 1.10 -8.16 -46.14
C GLN A 145 1.54 -8.89 -47.43
N PRO A 146 1.35 -10.22 -47.55
CA PRO A 146 2.21 -11.08 -48.36
C PRO A 146 1.75 -11.23 -49.83
N PRO A 147 2.61 -11.79 -50.69
CA PRO A 147 2.18 -12.41 -51.95
C PRO A 147 1.62 -13.84 -51.71
N HIS A 148 0.72 -14.25 -52.60
CA HIS A 148 0.18 -15.61 -52.68
C HIS A 148 1.18 -16.59 -53.33
N ALA A 149 1.00 -17.88 -53.00
CA ALA A 149 1.35 -19.03 -53.83
C ALA A 149 0.19 -20.03 -53.73
#